data_AF-A0A761A7N6-F1
#
_entry.id   AF-A0A761A7N6-F1
#
_cell.length_a   1.000
_cell.length_b   1.000
_cell.length_c   1.000
_cell.angle_alpha   90.00
_cell.angle_beta   90.00
_cell.angle_gamma   90.00
#
_symmetry.space_group_name_H-M   'P 1'
#
loop_
_entity.id
_entity.type
_entity.pdbx_description
1 polymer ?
#
loop_
_entity_poly.entity_id
_entity_poly.type
_entity_poly.pdbx_seq_one_letter_code
_entity_poly.pdbx_strand_id
1 'polypeptide(L)'
;ILEAQKEGLRNVLIIHGKGREAKSHANIVRSYVARWLTEFEDVQAYCSALPHHGGVGACYVALRKTVQAKQDNWERHAKRSR
;
A
#
# COMPACT_ATOMS: atom_id res chain seq x y z
N ILE A 1 0.82 -1.43 7.69
CA ILE A 1 1.89 -0.73 6.92
C ILE A 1 3.27 -1.08 7.46
N LEU A 2 3.56 -0.80 8.74
CA LEU A 2 4.88 -1.08 9.33
C LEU A 2 5.31 -2.54 9.22
N GLU A 3 4.41 -3.49 9.49
CA GLU A 3 4.68 -4.93 9.34
C GLU A 3 4.97 -5.30 7.87
N ALA A 4 4.10 -4.90 6.94
CA ALA A 4 4.31 -5.11 5.51
C ALA A 4 5.66 -4.54 5.02
N GLN A 5 6.08 -3.39 5.56
CA GLN A 5 7.39 -2.80 5.26
C GLN A 5 8.53 -3.67 5.79
N LYS A 6 8.44 -4.15 7.04
CA LYS A 6 9.43 -5.06 7.64
C LYS A 6 9.57 -6.36 6.86
N GLU A 7 8.47 -6.89 6.36
CA GLU A 7 8.44 -8.10 5.51
C GLU A 7 8.92 -7.84 4.08
N GLY A 8 9.19 -6.59 3.70
CA GLY A 8 9.62 -6.22 2.36
C GLY A 8 8.52 -6.31 1.31
N LEU A 9 7.24 -6.33 1.71
CA LEU A 9 6.12 -6.28 0.79
C LEU A 9 6.13 -4.94 0.04
N ARG A 10 5.89 -5.03 -1.27
CA ARG A 10 5.86 -3.85 -2.15
C ARG A 10 4.47 -3.30 -2.39
N ASN A 11 3.45 -4.12 -2.20
CA ASN A 11 2.06 -3.73 -2.36
C ASN A 11 1.23 -4.45 -1.32
N VAL A 12 0.19 -3.79 -0.82
CA VAL A 12 -0.82 -4.40 0.06
C VAL A 12 -2.21 -4.02 -0.40
N LEU A 13 -3.19 -4.86 -0.05
CA LEU A 13 -4.60 -4.60 -0.25
C LEU A 13 -5.24 -4.29 1.10
N ILE A 14 -5.87 -3.12 1.24
CA ILE A 14 -6.62 -2.75 2.44
C ILE A 14 -8.11 -2.86 2.14
N ILE A 15 -8.81 -3.71 2.88
CA ILE A 15 -10.27 -3.89 2.76
C ILE A 15 -10.94 -3.08 3.86
N HIS A 16 -11.55 -1.96 3.50
CA HIS A 16 -12.29 -1.09 4.44
C HIS A 16 -13.82 -1.28 4.36
N GLY A 17 -14.29 -2.12 3.42
CA GLY A 17 -15.70 -2.43 3.22
C GLY A 17 -16.43 -1.42 2.33
N LYS A 18 -17.66 -1.77 1.93
CA LYS A 18 -18.52 -0.96 1.06
C LYS A 18 -19.67 -0.35 1.86
N GLY A 19 -19.93 0.93 1.66
CA GLY A 19 -21.03 1.66 2.26
C GLY A 19 -22.09 2.09 1.25
N ARG A 20 -23.38 1.94 1.57
CA ARG A 20 -24.48 2.44 0.73
C ARG A 20 -24.70 3.95 0.87
N GLU A 21 -24.40 4.49 2.05
CA GLU A 21 -24.58 5.90 2.39
C GLU A 21 -23.23 6.55 2.72
N ALA A 22 -23.09 7.85 2.48
CA ALA A 22 -21.84 8.56 2.72
C ALA A 22 -21.36 8.47 4.19
N LYS A 23 -22.29 8.45 5.15
CA LYS A 23 -22.00 8.38 6.60
C LYS A 23 -21.94 6.95 7.16
N SER A 24 -21.98 5.92 6.31
CA SER A 24 -21.83 4.56 6.80
C SER A 24 -20.44 4.35 7.39
N HIS A 25 -20.34 3.40 8.34
CA HIS A 25 -19.07 3.05 8.97
C HIS A 25 -17.96 2.77 7.94
N ALA A 26 -18.25 2.01 6.89
CA ALA A 26 -17.28 1.69 5.84
C ALA A 26 -16.74 2.92 5.09
N ASN A 27 -17.58 3.92 4.84
CA ASN A 27 -17.17 5.15 4.16
C ASN A 27 -16.38 6.10 5.09
N ILE A 28 -16.70 6.08 6.39
CA ILE A 28 -15.91 6.77 7.42
C ILE A 28 -14.51 6.14 7.51
N VAL A 29 -14.42 4.81 7.61
CA VAL A 29 -13.15 4.08 7.62
C VAL A 29 -12.35 4.35 6.35
N ARG A 30 -12.97 4.31 5.16
CA ARG A 30 -12.33 4.67 3.88
C ARG A 30 -11.68 6.05 3.94
N SER A 31 -12.39 7.03 4.50
CA SER A 31 -11.91 8.42 4.59
C SER A 31 -10.73 8.55 5.55
N TYR A 32 -10.77 7.86 6.69
CA TYR A 32 -9.64 7.82 7.63
C TYR A 32 -8.43 7.10 7.04
N VAL A 33 -8.63 5.94 6.39
CA VAL A 33 -7.56 5.20 5.71
C VAL A 33 -6.88 6.09 4.65
N ALA A 34 -7.66 6.80 3.83
CA ALA A 34 -7.10 7.72 2.84
C ALA A 34 -6.21 8.80 3.46
N ARG A 35 -6.63 9.37 4.61
CA ARG A 35 -5.81 10.34 5.36
C ARG A 35 -4.55 9.70 5.93
N TRP A 36 -4.69 8.61 6.68
CA TRP A 36 -3.56 7.93 7.34
C TRP A 36 -2.51 7.44 6.36
N LEU A 37 -2.90 6.96 5.18
CA LEU A 37 -1.95 6.52 4.16
C LEU A 37 -1.00 7.65 3.72
N THR A 38 -1.44 8.91 3.75
CA THR A 38 -0.58 10.06 3.42
C THR A 38 0.39 10.44 4.54
N GLU A 39 0.17 9.94 5.77
CA GLU A 39 1.03 10.20 6.93
C GLU A 39 2.27 9.28 6.97
N PHE A 40 2.32 8.22 6.14
CA PHE A 40 3.46 7.31 6.05
C PHE A 40 4.37 7.65 4.86
N GLU A 41 5.62 8.03 5.10
CA GLU A 41 6.62 8.32 4.05
C GLU A 41 6.94 7.12 3.13
N ASP A 42 6.73 5.91 3.65
CA ASP A 42 6.93 4.66 2.90
C ASP A 42 5.77 4.35 1.94
N VAL A 43 4.61 5.02 2.07
CA VAL A 43 3.51 4.88 1.11
C VAL A 43 3.81 5.75 -0.12
N GLN A 44 3.94 5.12 -1.28
CA GLN A 44 4.24 5.81 -2.54
C GLN A 44 2.97 6.27 -3.26
N ALA A 45 1.93 5.43 -3.26
CA ALA A 45 0.66 5.69 -3.90
C ALA A 45 -0.42 4.74 -3.37
N TYR A 46 -1.69 5.11 -3.55
CA TYR A 46 -2.82 4.20 -3.36
C TYR A 46 -3.95 4.50 -4.34
N CYS A 47 -4.75 3.50 -4.67
CA CYS A 47 -5.91 3.63 -5.55
C CYS A 47 -6.98 2.58 -5.21
N SER A 48 -8.22 2.78 -5.65
CA SER A 48 -9.28 1.77 -5.48
C SER A 48 -8.90 0.45 -6.14
N ALA A 49 -9.26 -0.65 -5.47
CA ALA A 49 -8.99 -1.99 -5.96
C ALA A 49 -9.86 -2.32 -7.18
N LEU A 50 -9.45 -3.32 -7.97
CA LEU A 50 -10.29 -3.89 -9.02
C LEU A 50 -11.51 -4.62 -8.42
N PRO A 51 -12.62 -4.80 -9.17
CA PRO A 51 -13.83 -5.44 -8.65
C PRO A 51 -13.59 -6.82 -8.01
N HIS A 52 -12.75 -7.67 -8.61
CA HIS A 52 -12.42 -9.00 -8.10
C HIS A 52 -11.56 -8.98 -6.82
N HIS A 53 -10.95 -7.84 -6.48
CA HIS A 53 -10.20 -7.62 -5.24
C HIS A 53 -10.96 -6.71 -4.25
N GLY A 54 -12.26 -6.48 -4.47
CA GLY A 54 -13.12 -5.72 -3.56
C GLY A 54 -13.62 -4.38 -4.08
N GLY A 55 -13.14 -3.91 -5.24
CA GLY A 55 -13.62 -2.68 -5.87
C GLY A 55 -13.51 -1.46 -4.95
N VAL A 56 -14.55 -0.62 -4.94
CA VAL A 56 -14.65 0.56 -4.06
C VAL A 56 -14.64 0.26 -2.55
N GLY A 57 -14.67 -1.02 -2.14
CA GLY A 57 -14.56 -1.43 -0.74
C GLY A 57 -13.14 -1.76 -0.29
N ALA A 58 -12.16 -1.61 -1.19
CA ALA A 58 -10.77 -1.85 -0.91
C ALA A 58 -9.86 -0.91 -1.73
N CYS A 59 -8.61 -0.78 -1.31
CA CYS A 59 -7.59 -0.04 -2.05
C CYS A 59 -6.27 -0.81 -2.12
N TYR A 60 -5.60 -0.70 -3.28
CA TYR A 60 -4.20 -1.05 -3.39
C TYR A 60 -3.35 0.06 -2.81
N VAL A 61 -2.28 -0.32 -2.12
CA VAL A 61 -1.28 0.59 -1.57
C VAL A 61 0.09 0.13 -2.03
N ALA A 62 0.82 0.99 -2.74
CA ALA A 62 2.19 0.76 -3.15
C ALA A 62 3.14 1.26 -2.06
N LEU A 63 4.05 0.39 -1.62
CA LEU A 63 5.03 0.65 -0.56
C LEU A 63 6.43 0.77 -1.13
N ARG A 64 7.21 1.68 -0.54
CA ARG A 64 8.63 1.87 -0.85
C ARG A 64 9.38 0.58 -0.53
N LYS A 65 10.33 0.24 -1.40
CA LYS A 65 11.25 -0.88 -1.17
C LYS A 65 12.08 -0.61 0.09
N THR A 66 12.29 -1.64 0.93
CA THR A 66 13.16 -1.53 2.10
C THR A 66 14.58 -1.11 1.71
N VAL A 67 15.28 -0.45 2.65
CA VAL A 67 16.69 -0.03 2.46
C VAL A 67 17.56 -1.25 2.14
N GLN A 68 17.41 -2.34 2.88
CA GLN A 68 18.15 -3.58 2.64
C GLN A 68 17.91 -4.12 1.23
N ALA A 69 16.66 -4.27 0.82
CA ALA A 69 16.36 -4.82 -0.50
C ALA A 69 16.81 -3.87 -1.63
N LYS A 70 16.88 -2.55 -1.38
CA LYS A 70 17.49 -1.59 -2.32
C LYS A 70 18.99 -1.84 -2.45
N GLN A 71 19.70 -2.02 -1.34
CA GLN A 71 21.14 -2.30 -1.32
C GLN A 71 21.47 -3.63 -2.01
N ASP A 72 20.75 -4.71 -1.67
CA ASP A 72 20.94 -6.03 -2.31
C ASP A 72 20.79 -5.96 -3.83
N ASN A 73 19.83 -5.16 -4.31
CA ASN A 73 19.61 -4.98 -5.74
C ASN A 73 20.77 -4.23 -6.40
N TRP A 74 21.27 -3.18 -5.74
CA TRP A 74 22.42 -2.44 -6.23
C TRP A 74 23.65 -3.35 -6.33
N GLU A 75 23.96 -4.14 -5.31
CA GLU A 75 25.09 -5.08 -5.32
C GLU A 75 24.98 -6.13 -6.42
N ARG A 76 23.79 -6.69 -6.64
CA ARG A 76 23.52 -7.67 -7.70
C ARG A 76 23.80 -7.10 -9.10
N HIS A 77 23.39 -5.86 -9.35
CA HIS A 77 23.58 -5.22 -10.65
C HIS A 77 24.96 -4.60 -10.84
N ALA A 78 25.59 -4.11 -9.77
CA ALA A 78 26.95 -3.56 -9.81
C ALA A 78 28.00 -4.63 -10.18
N LYS A 79 27.82 -5.88 -9.70
CA LYS A 79 28.72 -7.00 -10.04
C LYS A 79 28.69 -7.42 -11.52
N ARG A 80 27.66 -7.05 -12.27
CA ARG A 80 27.52 -7.36 -13.71
C ARG A 80 28.07 -6.27 -14.64
N SER A 81 28.45 -5.12 -14.09
CA SER A 81 28.95 -3.97 -14.84
C SER A 81 30.48 -3.88 -14.87
N ARG A 82 31.18 -4.88 -14.35
CA ARG A 82 32.64 -5.04 -14.39
C ARG A 82 32.97 -6.35 -15.08
#